data_AF-A0A357FYI6-F1
#
_entry.id   AF-A0A357FYI6-F1
#
_cell.length_a   1.000
_cell.length_b   1.000
_cell.length_c   1.000
_cell.angle_alpha   90.00
_cell.angle_beta   90.00
_cell.angle_gamma   90.00
#
_symmetry.space_group_name_H-M   'P 1'
#
loop_
_entity.id
_entity.type
_entity.pdbx_description
1 polymer ?
#
loop_
_entity_poly.entity_id
_entity_poly.type
_entity_poly.pdbx_seq_one_letter_code
_entity_poly.pdbx_strand_id
1 'polypeptide(L)' 'MAKVEIYTANYCPYCVKAKGLLERKGVKYTEIDVTSDAEGRAKLVERANGSPPP' A
#
# COMPACT_ATOMS: atom_id res chain seq x y z
N MET A 1 6.90 -8.35 16.38
CA MET A 1 5.58 -8.06 15.77
C MET A 1 5.83 -7.32 14.46
N ALA A 2 5.27 -7.79 13.35
CA ALA A 2 5.41 -7.09 12.07
C ALA A 2 4.48 -5.86 12.06
N LYS A 3 5.05 -4.67 11.82
CA LYS A 3 4.26 -3.48 11.50
C LYS A 3 3.76 -3.63 10.07
N VAL A 4 2.46 -3.44 9.88
CA VAL A 4 1.86 -3.43 8.55
C VAL A 4 1.63 -1.98 8.18
N GLU A 5 2.21 -1.57 7.06
CA GLU A 5 2.11 -0.22 6.53
C GLU A 5 1.50 -0.34 5.14
N ILE A 6 0.39 0.34 4.90
CA ILE A 6 -0.26 0.41 3.60
C ILE A 6 -0.04 1.78 3.00
N TYR A 7 0.43 1.79 1.77
CA TYR A 7 0.69 3.00 1.05
C TYR A 7 -0.41 3.20 0.02
N THR A 8 -1.07 4.34 0.08
CA THR A 8 -2.25 4.66 -0.74
C THR A 8 -1.98 5.84 -1.64
N ALA A 9 -2.57 5.85 -2.82
CA ALA A 9 -2.61 7.04 -3.67
C ALA A 9 -4.05 7.29 -4.11
N ASN A 10 -4.45 8.55 -4.19
CA ASN A 10 -5.81 8.99 -4.54
C ASN A 10 -6.30 8.42 -5.88
N TYR A 11 -5.38 8.18 -6.82
CA TYR A 11 -5.71 7.63 -8.13
C TYR A 11 -5.38 6.13 -8.26
N CYS A 12 -5.28 5.38 -7.16
CA CYS A 12 -4.94 3.97 -7.21
C CYS A 12 -6.12 3.06 -6.80
N PRO A 13 -6.80 2.42 -7.77
CA PRO A 13 -7.91 1.51 -7.48
C PRO A 13 -7.46 0.25 -6.70
N TYR A 14 -6.17 -0.09 -6.76
CA TYR A 14 -5.61 -1.23 -6.03
C TYR A 14 -5.45 -0.95 -4.54
N CYS A 15 -5.17 0.30 -4.15
CA CYS A 15 -5.06 0.70 -2.75
C CYS A 15 -6.36 0.46 -1.98
N VAL A 16 -7.51 0.72 -2.62
CA VAL A 16 -8.84 0.44 -2.05
C VAL A 16 -9.02 -1.05 -1.78
N LYS A 17 -8.63 -1.91 -2.73
CA LYS A 17 -8.70 -3.37 -2.58
C LYS A 17 -7.78 -3.88 -1.46
N ALA A 18 -6.56 -3.34 -1.39
CA ALA A 18 -5.58 -3.72 -0.38
C ALA A 18 -6.06 -3.36 1.04
N LYS A 19 -6.64 -2.17 1.23
CA LYS A 19 -7.27 -1.77 2.51
C LYS A 19 -8.36 -2.73 2.93
N GLY A 20 -9.31 -3.00 2.03
CA GLY A 20 -10.40 -3.94 2.31
C GLY A 20 -9.91 -5.34 2.67
N LEU A 21 -8.79 -5.81 2.10
CA LEU A 21 -8.20 -7.10 2.46
C LEU A 21 -7.57 -7.10 3.85
N LEU A 22 -6.89 -6.01 4.25
CA LEU A 22 -6.32 -5.85 5.58
C LEU A 22 -7.40 -5.71 6.66
N GLU A 23 -8.45 -4.94 6.38
CA GLU A 23 -9.63 -4.81 7.25
C GLU A 23 -10.33 -6.15 7.47
N ARG A 24 -10.54 -6.92 6.38
CA ARG A 24 -11.10 -8.28 6.47
C ARG A 24 -10.24 -9.24 7.29
N LYS A 25 -8.91 -9.05 7.27
CA LYS A 25 -7.98 -9.84 8.10
C LYS A 25 -7.90 -9.35 9.54
N GLY A 26 -8.53 -8.23 9.90
CA GLY A 26 -8.44 -7.62 11.23
C GLY A 26 -7.01 -7.17 11.59
N VAL A 27 -6.19 -6.90 10.58
CA VAL A 27 -4.78 -6.52 10.77
C VAL A 27 -4.73 -5.03 11.01
N LYS A 28 -4.06 -4.60 12.10
CA LYS A 28 -3.76 -3.18 12.30
C LYS A 28 -2.71 -2.75 11.29
N TYR A 29 -3.02 -1.73 10.51
CA TYR A 29 -2.12 -1.14 9.53
C TYR A 29 -2.04 0.38 9.68
N THR A 30 -0.92 0.95 9.23
CA THR A 30 -0.74 2.40 9.11
C THR A 30 -0.96 2.81 7.66
N GLU A 31 -1.92 3.70 7.40
CA GLU A 31 -2.13 4.28 6.07
C GLU A 31 -1.14 5.43 5.82
N ILE A 32 -0.45 5.39 4.69
CA ILE A 32 0.55 6.36 4.26
C ILE A 32 0.14 6.85 2.87
N ASP A 33 -0.31 8.10 2.76
CA ASP A 33 -0.67 8.67 1.47
C ASP A 33 0.60 9.08 0.68
N VAL A 34 0.77 8.49 -0.49
CA VAL A 34 1.85 8.77 -1.46
C VAL A 34 1.30 9.42 -2.72
N THR A 35 0.11 10.03 -2.68
CA THR A 35 -0.51 10.67 -3.84
C THR A 35 0.41 11.71 -4.47
N SER A 36 1.08 12.50 -3.62
CA SER A 36 1.99 13.56 -4.05
C SER A 36 3.47 13.13 -4.04
N ASP A 37 3.75 11.88 -3.68
CA ASP A 37 5.09 11.35 -3.44
C ASP A 37 5.42 10.26 -4.45
N ALA A 38 5.86 10.68 -5.64
CA ALA A 38 6.23 9.78 -6.73
C ALA A 38 7.42 8.87 -6.35
N GLU A 39 8.33 9.36 -5.50
CA GLU A 39 9.48 8.60 -4.98
C GLU A 39 9.04 7.47 -4.04
N GLY A 40 8.08 7.70 -3.16
CA GLY A 40 7.48 6.70 -2.28
C GLY A 40 6.84 5.57 -3.06
N ARG A 41 6.28 5.85 -4.24
CA ARG A 41 5.73 4.85 -5.16
C ARG A 41 6.79 3.91 -5.74
N ALA A 42 7.96 4.42 -6.13
CA ALA A 42 9.05 3.59 -6.64
C ALA A 42 9.63 2.71 -5.53
N LYS A 43 9.80 3.27 -4.33
CA LYS A 43 10.32 2.56 -3.15
C LYS A 43 9.40 1.43 -2.68
N LEU A 44 8.10 1.56 -2.94
CA LEU A 44 7.12 0.51 -2.67
C LEU A 44 7.26 -0.70 -3.59
N VAL A 45 7.54 -0.46 -4.87
CA VAL A 45 7.79 -1.53 -5.84
C VAL A 45 9.10 -2.25 -5.50
N GLU A 46 10.11 -1.53 -5.01
CA GLU A 46 11.36 -2.15 -4.55
C GLU A 46 11.22 -2.92 -3.23
N ARG A 47 10.39 -2.44 -2.29
CA ARG A 47 10.20 -3.08 -0.98
C ARG A 47 9.18 -4.21 -1.00
N ALA A 48 8.10 -4.06 -1.76
CA ALA A 48 7.19 -5.14 -2.02
C ALA A 48 7.91 -6.08 -2.98
N ASN A 49 8.42 -7.19 -2.48
CA ASN A 49 9.01 -8.28 -3.26
C ASN A 49 7.98 -8.97 -4.21
N GLY A 50 6.92 -8.26 -4.61
CA GLY A 50 5.78 -8.73 -5.38
C GLY A 50 5.55 -7.78 -6.56
N SER A 51 5.72 -8.36 -7.74
CA SER A 51 5.46 -7.88 -9.10
C SER A 51 4.74 -6.52 -9.25
N PRO A 52 5.24 -5.62 -10.12
CA PRO A 52 4.48 -4.44 -10.51
C PRO A 52 3.09 -4.86 -11.06
N PRO A 53 2.04 -4.07 -10.83
CA PRO A 53 0.78 -4.29 -11.54
C PRO A 53 1.03 -4.14 -13.05
N PRO A 54 0.39 -4.98 -13.90
CA PRO A 54 0.46 -4.84 -15.36
C PRO A 54 -0.11 -3.51 -15.85
#